data_AF-A0A5B6ZE58-F1
#
_entry.id   AF-A0A5B6ZE58-F1
#
_cell.length_a   1.000
_cell.length_b   1.000
_cell.length_c   1.000
_cell.angle_alpha   90.00
_cell.angle_beta   90.00
_cell.angle_gamma   90.00
#
_symmetry.space_group_name_H-M   'P 1'
#
loop_
_entity.id
_entity.type
_entity.pdbx_description
1 polymer ?
#
loop_
_entity_poly.entity_id
_entity_poly.type
_entity_poly.pdbx_seq_one_letter_code
_entity_poly.pdbx_strand_id
1 'polypeptide(L)'
;PPLKPYPHAPPKCTDCAPLFLKAYEMRNAGAVIHSHGMESCLVTMIHPFSKDFRITHMEMIKGIQGHGYHDELVVPIIENTAHERELTESLTEAIEAYPKTTAVLVRNHGIYIWGDSWISAKTQAECYHYLFDAAIKLHQMGLDWSTPNHGPVRNLKGVLGGVGNINMSVKAGTTISNNEIEPSRHCIVLDIEGTTTPISFVADVLFPYARDNVGRHLSATYETAETQEDIKLLRSQVQDDLEQGIVGALPIPSD
;
A
#
# COMPACT_ATOMS: atom_id res chain seq x y z
N PRO A 1 -20.65 35.99 -1.22
CA PRO A 1 -20.28 36.19 -2.64
C PRO A 1 -21.37 35.66 -3.57
N PRO A 2 -21.73 36.37 -4.66
CA PRO A 2 -22.64 35.81 -5.65
C PRO A 2 -21.99 34.57 -6.28
N LEU A 3 -22.78 33.50 -6.47
CA LEU A 3 -22.33 32.27 -7.11
C LEU A 3 -21.83 32.60 -8.51
N LYS A 4 -20.61 32.15 -8.84
CA LYS A 4 -20.12 32.24 -10.22
C LYS A 4 -21.13 31.52 -11.13
N PRO A 5 -21.61 32.17 -12.21
CA PRO A 5 -22.44 31.48 -13.18
C PRO A 5 -21.67 30.27 -13.73
N TYR A 6 -22.38 29.16 -13.95
CA TYR A 6 -21.81 27.97 -14.56
C TYR A 6 -21.17 28.35 -15.90
N PRO A 7 -19.93 27.94 -16.19
CA PRO A 7 -19.30 28.27 -17.46
C PRO A 7 -20.08 27.56 -18.58
N HIS A 8 -20.70 28.33 -19.47
CA HIS A 8 -21.42 27.86 -20.65
C HIS A 8 -20.49 27.32 -21.76
N ALA A 9 -19.19 27.15 -21.48
CA ALA A 9 -18.24 26.60 -22.44
C ALA A 9 -18.22 25.07 -22.33
N PRO A 10 -18.09 24.34 -23.46
CA PRO A 10 -17.87 22.90 -23.42
C PRO A 10 -16.59 22.59 -22.62
N PRO A 11 -16.55 21.45 -21.89
CA PRO A 11 -15.37 21.08 -21.13
C PRO A 11 -14.17 20.93 -22.05
N LYS A 12 -13.06 21.60 -21.70
CA LYS A 12 -11.77 21.44 -22.37
C LYS A 12 -11.11 20.17 -21.86
N CYS A 13 -10.37 19.47 -22.74
CA CYS A 13 -9.49 18.39 -22.30
C CYS A 13 -8.40 18.92 -21.36
N THR A 14 -7.94 18.07 -20.44
CA THR A 14 -6.86 18.40 -19.51
C THR A 14 -5.55 18.70 -20.24
N ASP A 15 -4.75 19.61 -19.71
CA ASP A 15 -3.42 19.92 -20.27
C ASP A 15 -2.43 18.75 -20.06
N CYS A 16 -2.74 17.80 -19.16
CA CYS A 16 -2.04 16.54 -18.97
C CYS A 16 -2.27 15.51 -20.10
N ALA A 17 -3.22 15.75 -21.02
CA ALA A 17 -3.62 14.75 -22.01
C ALA A 17 -2.47 14.18 -22.86
N PRO A 18 -1.51 15.00 -23.35
CA PRO A 18 -0.36 14.46 -24.10
C PRO A 18 0.50 13.52 -23.26
N LEU A 19 0.66 13.79 -21.97
CA LEU A 19 1.47 12.97 -21.06
C LEU A 19 0.79 11.63 -20.78
N PHE A 20 -0.53 11.65 -20.58
CA PHE A 20 -1.32 10.43 -20.43
C PHE A 20 -1.21 9.55 -21.67
N LEU A 21 -1.35 10.14 -22.86
CA LEU A 21 -1.22 9.42 -24.13
C LEU A 21 0.15 8.74 -24.27
N LYS A 22 1.25 9.35 -23.79
CA LYS A 22 2.56 8.70 -23.78
C LYS A 22 2.61 7.41 -22.97
N ALA A 23 2.00 7.38 -21.78
CA ALA A 23 1.92 6.16 -21.00
C ALA A 23 1.05 5.08 -21.70
N TYR A 24 -0.08 5.48 -22.32
CA TYR A 24 -0.89 4.55 -23.12
C TYR A 24 -0.10 3.96 -24.30
N GLU A 25 0.60 4.80 -25.07
CA GLU A 25 1.34 4.39 -26.27
C GLU A 25 2.59 3.55 -25.95
N MET A 26 3.38 3.96 -24.96
CA MET A 26 4.72 3.40 -24.72
C MET A 26 4.75 2.30 -23.66
N ARG A 27 3.68 2.18 -22.87
CA ARG A 27 3.57 1.18 -21.80
C ARG A 27 2.34 0.31 -21.90
N ASN A 28 1.51 0.50 -22.93
CA ASN A 28 0.25 -0.22 -23.08
C ASN A 28 -0.59 -0.13 -21.79
N ALA A 29 -0.58 1.04 -21.15
CA ALA A 29 -1.29 1.26 -19.91
C ALA A 29 -2.81 1.05 -20.10
N GLY A 30 -3.49 0.47 -19.12
CA GLY A 30 -4.96 0.45 -19.07
C GLY A 30 -5.54 1.68 -18.37
N ALA A 31 -4.76 2.32 -17.50
CA ALA A 31 -5.10 3.58 -16.86
C ALA A 31 -3.85 4.37 -16.46
N VAL A 32 -4.01 5.68 -16.35
CA VAL A 32 -2.97 6.63 -15.89
C VAL A 32 -3.58 7.56 -14.85
N ILE A 33 -2.86 7.76 -13.74
CA ILE A 33 -3.22 8.63 -12.64
C ILE A 33 -2.15 9.71 -12.52
N HIS A 34 -2.59 10.96 -12.35
CA HIS A 34 -1.74 12.07 -11.96
C HIS A 34 -2.19 12.62 -10.62
N SER A 35 -1.24 12.87 -9.74
CA SER A 35 -1.50 13.46 -8.42
C SER A 35 -0.43 14.46 -8.05
N HIS A 36 -0.85 15.48 -7.28
CA HIS A 36 0.00 16.52 -6.71
C HIS A 36 0.13 16.28 -5.19
N GLY A 37 0.44 15.04 -4.83
CA GLY A 37 0.69 14.67 -3.44
C GLY A 37 1.78 15.54 -2.82
N MET A 38 1.61 15.95 -1.56
CA MET A 38 2.61 16.80 -0.91
C MET A 38 3.93 16.05 -0.78
N GLU A 39 3.87 14.78 -0.39
CA GLU A 39 4.98 13.86 -0.31
C GLU A 39 5.67 13.62 -1.66
N SER A 40 4.93 13.47 -2.77
CA SER A 40 5.55 13.34 -4.10
C SER A 40 6.27 14.62 -4.53
N CYS A 41 5.77 15.79 -4.13
CA CYS A 41 6.46 17.06 -4.33
C CYS A 41 7.73 17.16 -3.45
N LEU A 42 7.59 16.97 -2.13
CA LEU A 42 8.65 17.18 -1.15
C LEU A 42 9.80 16.17 -1.29
N VAL A 43 9.53 14.91 -1.63
CA VAL A 43 10.58 13.88 -1.77
C VAL A 43 11.59 14.26 -2.86
N THR A 44 11.14 14.95 -3.92
CA THR A 44 12.01 15.44 -5.00
C THR A 44 12.94 16.57 -4.54
N MET A 45 12.66 17.22 -3.41
CA MET A 45 13.45 18.33 -2.89
C MET A 45 14.57 17.89 -1.94
N ILE A 46 14.48 16.69 -1.36
CA ILE A 46 15.47 16.20 -0.38
C ILE A 46 16.86 16.04 -1.04
N HIS A 47 16.88 15.54 -2.28
CA HIS A 47 18.09 15.46 -3.10
C HIS A 47 17.87 16.18 -4.43
N PRO A 48 18.11 17.51 -4.49
CA PRO A 48 17.67 18.37 -5.59
C PRO A 48 18.37 18.08 -6.93
N PHE A 49 19.51 17.39 -6.91
CA PHE A 49 20.27 17.04 -8.12
C PHE A 49 20.09 15.57 -8.54
N SER A 50 19.35 14.77 -7.77
CA SER A 50 19.10 13.38 -8.12
C SER A 50 18.13 13.29 -9.30
N LYS A 51 18.46 12.41 -10.24
CA LYS A 51 17.62 12.08 -11.41
C LYS A 51 16.57 11.01 -11.12
N ASP A 52 16.67 10.37 -9.96
CA ASP A 52 15.77 9.33 -9.52
C ASP A 52 15.58 9.37 -7.99
N PHE A 53 14.45 8.86 -7.55
CA PHE A 53 14.16 8.50 -6.17
C PHE A 53 14.37 6.99 -6.01
N ARG A 54 14.99 6.59 -4.90
CA ARG A 54 15.29 5.18 -4.59
C ARG A 54 14.84 4.83 -3.19
N ILE A 55 14.23 3.67 -3.01
CA ILE A 55 13.85 3.11 -1.70
C ILE A 55 13.88 1.59 -1.75
N THR A 56 14.20 0.94 -0.63
CA THR A 56 14.27 -0.53 -0.55
C THR A 56 13.77 -1.05 0.80
N HIS A 57 13.52 -2.36 0.91
CA HIS A 57 13.17 -3.04 2.16
C HIS A 57 11.94 -2.45 2.86
N MET A 58 10.89 -2.19 2.08
CA MET A 58 9.60 -1.70 2.53
C MET A 58 8.48 -2.57 1.96
N GLU A 59 7.54 -3.01 2.80
CA GLU A 59 6.47 -3.95 2.39
C GLU A 59 5.65 -3.44 1.21
N MET A 60 5.37 -2.14 1.19
CA MET A 60 4.57 -1.49 0.14
C MET A 60 5.24 -1.49 -1.24
N ILE A 61 6.53 -1.86 -1.36
CA ILE A 61 7.19 -2.06 -2.65
C ILE A 61 6.54 -3.23 -3.41
N LYS A 62 6.03 -4.26 -2.72
CA LYS A 62 5.31 -5.39 -3.34
C LYS A 62 4.06 -4.96 -4.12
N GLY A 63 3.47 -3.82 -3.78
CA GLY A 63 2.33 -3.27 -4.50
C GLY A 63 2.70 -2.57 -5.81
N ILE A 64 4.00 -2.44 -6.12
CA ILE A 64 4.50 -1.92 -7.40
C ILE A 64 4.78 -3.08 -8.34
N GLN A 65 4.24 -3.01 -9.55
CA GLN A 65 4.38 -4.06 -10.56
C GLN A 65 5.86 -4.43 -10.78
N GLY A 66 6.15 -5.74 -10.73
CA GLY A 66 7.49 -6.28 -10.98
C GLY A 66 8.49 -6.13 -9.82
N HIS A 67 8.04 -5.80 -8.61
CA HIS A 67 8.89 -5.67 -7.42
C HIS A 67 8.43 -6.56 -6.27
N GLY A 68 9.39 -7.07 -5.50
CA GLY A 68 9.21 -7.73 -4.22
C GLY A 68 9.82 -6.95 -3.07
N TYR A 69 9.68 -7.47 -1.84
CA TYR A 69 10.12 -6.79 -0.61
C TYR A 69 11.61 -6.38 -0.61
N HIS A 70 12.49 -7.25 -1.12
CA HIS A 70 13.94 -7.02 -1.13
C HIS A 70 14.43 -6.19 -2.31
N ASP A 71 13.55 -5.84 -3.25
CA ASP A 71 13.96 -5.09 -4.43
C ASP A 71 14.23 -3.62 -4.08
N GLU A 72 15.03 -2.97 -4.92
CA GLU A 72 15.16 -1.51 -4.92
C GLU A 72 14.12 -0.95 -5.89
N LEU A 73 13.22 -0.12 -5.38
CA LEU A 73 12.31 0.66 -6.21
C LEU A 73 13.05 1.92 -6.66
N VAL A 74 13.09 2.14 -7.98
CA VAL A 74 13.70 3.32 -8.61
C VAL A 74 12.64 4.07 -9.41
N VAL A 75 12.42 5.34 -9.09
CA VAL A 75 11.43 6.21 -9.76
C VAL A 75 12.15 7.39 -10.39
N PRO A 76 12.15 7.55 -11.73
CA PRO A 76 12.79 8.70 -12.37
C PRO A 76 12.13 10.02 -11.98
N ILE A 77 12.94 11.07 -11.89
CA ILE A 77 12.54 12.45 -11.61
C ILE A 77 12.88 13.31 -12.82
N ILE A 78 11.87 13.97 -13.40
CA ILE A 78 12.04 14.98 -14.44
C ILE A 78 11.88 16.39 -13.84
N GLU A 79 12.51 17.37 -14.47
CA GLU A 79 12.37 18.77 -14.07
C GLU A 79 11.03 19.34 -14.52
N ASN A 80 10.43 20.18 -13.67
CA ASN A 80 9.17 20.84 -14.01
C ASN A 80 9.36 21.95 -15.04
N THR A 81 8.33 22.22 -15.82
CA THR A 81 8.26 23.32 -16.79
C THR A 81 7.05 24.21 -16.48
N ALA A 82 7.00 25.42 -17.05
CA ALA A 82 5.87 26.32 -16.86
C ALA A 82 4.59 25.83 -17.56
N HIS A 83 4.74 24.94 -18.55
CA HIS A 83 3.65 24.42 -19.36
C HIS A 83 3.75 22.90 -19.47
N GLU A 84 2.74 22.20 -18.96
CA GLU A 84 2.70 20.72 -18.88
C GLU A 84 3.05 20.04 -20.22
N ARG A 85 2.61 20.60 -21.34
CA ARG A 85 2.89 20.08 -22.70
C ARG A 85 4.39 19.94 -22.99
N GLU A 86 5.23 20.78 -22.39
CA GLU A 86 6.69 20.76 -22.55
C GLU A 86 7.35 19.59 -21.79
N LEU A 87 6.65 18.98 -20.82
CA LEU A 87 7.15 17.81 -20.11
C LEU A 87 7.17 16.55 -20.99
N THR A 88 6.43 16.53 -22.09
CA THR A 88 6.21 15.33 -22.93
C THR A 88 7.51 14.66 -23.36
N GLU A 89 8.52 15.43 -23.79
CA GLU A 89 9.82 14.92 -24.23
C GLU A 89 10.59 14.30 -23.06
N SER A 90 10.76 15.04 -21.96
CA SER A 90 11.44 14.53 -20.76
C SER A 90 10.74 13.30 -20.14
N LEU A 91 9.40 13.25 -20.18
CA LEU A 91 8.62 12.09 -19.75
C LEU A 91 8.90 10.90 -20.67
N THR A 92 8.94 11.10 -21.98
CA THR A 92 9.24 10.06 -22.97
C THR A 92 10.64 9.48 -22.73
N GLU A 93 11.65 10.34 -22.57
CA GLU A 93 13.03 9.94 -22.27
C GLU A 93 13.14 9.18 -20.94
N ALA A 94 12.45 9.65 -19.89
CA ALA A 94 12.41 8.98 -18.59
C ALA A 94 11.75 7.61 -18.67
N ILE A 95 10.66 7.49 -19.43
CA ILE A 95 10.02 6.21 -19.72
C ILE A 95 11.02 5.29 -20.43
N GLU A 96 11.69 5.72 -21.51
CA GLU A 96 12.64 4.87 -22.23
C GLU A 96 13.84 4.43 -21.38
N ALA A 97 14.42 5.34 -20.60
CA ALA A 97 15.59 5.06 -19.77
C ALA A 97 15.28 4.12 -18.58
N TYR A 98 14.03 4.08 -18.12
CA TYR A 98 13.59 3.26 -16.98
C TYR A 98 12.50 2.27 -17.41
N PRO A 99 12.84 1.18 -18.12
CA PRO A 99 11.86 0.26 -18.70
C PRO A 99 10.97 -0.44 -17.68
N LYS A 100 11.45 -0.61 -16.44
CA LYS A 100 10.71 -1.24 -15.34
C LYS A 100 9.82 -0.26 -14.56
N THR A 101 9.94 1.05 -14.79
CA THR A 101 9.16 2.01 -14.00
C THR A 101 7.68 1.98 -14.37
N THR A 102 6.82 2.15 -13.37
CA THR A 102 5.39 2.42 -13.54
C THR A 102 4.99 3.84 -13.15
N ALA A 103 5.98 4.69 -12.85
CA ALA A 103 5.75 6.10 -12.55
C ALA A 103 6.93 7.01 -12.91
N VAL A 104 6.64 8.30 -13.05
CA VAL A 104 7.63 9.38 -13.20
C VAL A 104 7.25 10.53 -12.27
N LEU A 105 8.18 10.94 -11.42
CA LEU A 105 8.08 12.13 -10.58
C LEU A 105 8.41 13.38 -11.39
N VAL A 106 7.68 14.46 -11.15
CA VAL A 106 7.95 15.79 -11.69
C VAL A 106 8.33 16.69 -10.53
N ARG A 107 9.58 17.17 -10.52
CA ARG A 107 10.16 17.92 -9.40
C ARG A 107 9.29 19.13 -9.03
N ASN A 108 9.01 19.33 -7.74
CA ASN A 108 8.17 20.43 -7.26
C ASN A 108 6.73 20.47 -7.82
N HIS A 109 6.22 19.36 -8.38
CA HIS A 109 4.88 19.28 -8.96
C HIS A 109 4.10 18.08 -8.43
N GLY A 110 4.56 16.86 -8.71
CA GLY A 110 3.76 15.67 -8.45
C GLY A 110 4.30 14.44 -9.16
N ILE A 111 3.40 13.53 -9.53
CA ILE A 111 3.76 12.23 -10.12
C ILE A 111 2.75 11.79 -11.18
N TYR A 112 3.22 11.10 -12.21
CA TYR A 112 2.40 10.34 -13.17
C TYR A 112 2.62 8.85 -12.95
N ILE A 113 1.55 8.08 -12.79
CA ILE A 113 1.55 6.65 -12.46
C ILE A 113 0.64 5.92 -13.44
N TRP A 114 1.04 4.76 -13.93
CA TRP A 114 0.24 3.96 -14.86
C TRP A 114 0.23 2.48 -14.49
N GLY A 115 -0.83 1.78 -14.88
CA GLY A 115 -0.96 0.33 -14.69
C GLY A 115 -1.87 -0.29 -15.73
N ASP A 116 -1.90 -1.63 -15.77
CA ASP A 116 -2.66 -2.41 -16.75
C ASP A 116 -4.19 -2.26 -16.62
N SER A 117 -4.65 -1.74 -15.48
CA SER A 117 -6.04 -1.38 -15.20
C SER A 117 -6.10 -0.20 -14.24
N TRP A 118 -7.29 0.42 -14.11
CA TRP A 118 -7.49 1.48 -13.11
C TRP A 118 -7.25 1.00 -11.68
N ILE A 119 -7.49 -0.29 -11.39
CA ILE A 119 -7.23 -0.91 -10.09
C ILE A 119 -5.73 -0.95 -9.85
N SER A 120 -4.97 -1.50 -10.80
CA SER A 120 -3.51 -1.56 -10.73
C SER A 120 -2.89 -0.16 -10.61
N ALA A 121 -3.31 0.79 -11.46
CA ALA A 121 -2.83 2.17 -11.39
C ALA A 121 -3.11 2.82 -10.02
N LYS A 122 -4.30 2.61 -9.46
CA LYS A 122 -4.67 3.13 -8.13
C LYS A 122 -3.86 2.46 -7.00
N THR A 123 -3.74 1.14 -7.00
CA THR A 123 -2.97 0.41 -5.98
C THR A 123 -1.52 0.86 -5.97
N GLN A 124 -0.90 0.97 -7.14
CA GLN A 124 0.47 1.49 -7.25
C GLN A 124 0.54 2.95 -6.79
N ALA A 125 -0.45 3.78 -7.09
CA ALA A 125 -0.47 5.17 -6.62
C ALA A 125 -0.46 5.24 -5.09
N GLU A 126 -1.29 4.45 -4.42
CA GLU A 126 -1.31 4.35 -2.96
C GLU A 126 0.03 3.90 -2.40
N CYS A 127 0.68 2.91 -3.04
CA CYS A 127 2.01 2.44 -2.65
C CYS A 127 3.09 3.51 -2.85
N TYR A 128 3.12 4.19 -3.98
CA TYR A 128 4.07 5.28 -4.25
C TYR A 128 3.93 6.41 -3.22
N HIS A 129 2.70 6.88 -2.97
CA HIS A 129 2.44 7.92 -1.99
C HIS A 129 2.88 7.50 -0.57
N TYR A 130 2.58 6.27 -0.17
CA TYR A 130 3.07 5.72 1.11
C TYR A 130 4.60 5.73 1.17
N LEU A 131 5.27 5.24 0.12
CA LEU A 131 6.73 5.11 0.10
C LEU A 131 7.44 6.47 0.13
N PHE A 132 6.89 7.50 -0.51
CA PHE A 132 7.43 8.85 -0.43
C PHE A 132 7.26 9.45 0.97
N ASP A 133 6.09 9.31 1.59
CA ASP A 133 5.86 9.76 2.96
C ASP A 133 6.77 9.03 3.96
N ALA A 134 6.96 7.72 3.79
CA ALA A 134 7.90 6.93 4.58
C ALA A 134 9.35 7.42 4.41
N ALA A 135 9.80 7.69 3.18
CA ALA A 135 11.13 8.22 2.91
C ALA A 135 11.35 9.58 3.58
N ILE A 136 10.38 10.49 3.49
CA ILE A 136 10.44 11.80 4.15
C ILE A 136 10.56 11.63 5.67
N LYS A 137 9.76 10.75 6.28
CA LYS A 137 9.81 10.48 7.71
C LYS A 137 11.13 9.85 8.15
N LEU A 138 11.66 8.89 7.39
CA LEU A 138 12.97 8.29 7.63
C LEU A 138 14.06 9.36 7.58
N HIS A 139 14.03 10.23 6.57
CA HIS A 139 14.97 11.36 6.47
C HIS A 139 14.92 12.27 7.71
N GLN A 140 13.72 12.62 8.17
CA GLN A 140 13.52 13.45 9.37
C GLN A 140 14.06 12.78 10.64
N MET A 141 14.06 11.44 10.69
CA MET A 141 14.64 10.65 11.77
C MET A 141 16.15 10.40 11.62
N GLY A 142 16.78 10.90 10.55
CA GLY A 142 18.20 10.67 10.24
C GLY A 142 18.50 9.26 9.73
N LEU A 143 17.49 8.54 9.23
CA LEU A 143 17.62 7.22 8.63
C LEU A 143 17.63 7.32 7.09
N ASP A 144 18.50 6.54 6.47
CA ASP A 144 18.61 6.47 5.01
C ASP A 144 17.67 5.38 4.46
N TRP A 145 16.60 5.82 3.80
CA TRP A 145 15.57 4.96 3.20
C TRP A 145 16.06 4.17 1.97
N SER A 146 17.21 4.54 1.40
CA SER A 146 17.81 3.82 0.28
C SER A 146 18.65 2.62 0.72
N THR A 147 18.80 2.40 2.04
CA THR A 147 19.58 1.29 2.60
C THR A 147 18.67 0.31 3.35
N PRO A 148 19.04 -0.96 3.52
CA PRO A 148 18.29 -1.90 4.35
C PRO A 148 18.42 -1.61 5.88
N ASN A 149 19.13 -0.56 6.27
CA ASN A 149 19.58 -0.36 7.65
C ASN A 149 18.54 0.32 8.56
N HIS A 150 17.32 0.61 8.07
CA HIS A 150 16.17 1.01 8.89
C HIS A 150 15.46 -0.17 9.57
N GLY A 151 15.92 -1.42 9.37
CA GLY A 151 15.55 -2.59 10.18
C GLY A 151 16.30 -2.64 11.52
N PRO A 152 16.03 -3.62 12.41
CA PRO A 152 16.58 -3.63 13.76
C PRO A 152 18.11 -3.51 13.75
N VAL A 153 18.59 -2.36 14.23
CA VAL A 153 20.01 -2.10 14.50
C VAL A 153 20.46 -3.15 15.50
N ARG A 154 21.06 -4.24 15.03
CA ARG A 154 21.87 -5.11 15.88
C ARG A 154 23.04 -4.25 16.35
N ASN A 155 22.86 -3.61 17.50
CA ASN A 155 23.90 -2.83 18.17
C ASN A 155 25.20 -3.63 18.15
N LEU A 156 26.16 -3.15 17.37
CA LEU A 156 27.53 -3.61 17.43
C LEU A 156 28.02 -3.34 18.86
N LYS A 157 28.57 -4.38 19.49
CA LYS A 157 29.13 -4.38 20.85
C LYS A 157 30.07 -3.18 21.12
N GLY A 158 29.86 -2.55 22.28
CA GLY A 158 30.86 -1.81 23.09
C GLY A 158 30.72 -0.27 23.02
N VAL A 159 30.83 0.53 24.08
CA VAL A 159 31.34 0.39 25.46
C VAL A 159 30.74 1.55 26.31
N LEU A 160 30.71 1.37 27.64
CA LEU A 160 30.29 2.27 28.76
C LEU A 160 28.80 2.13 29.13
N GLY A 161 28.37 1.65 30.29
CA GLY A 161 29.04 1.29 31.54
C GLY A 161 28.02 1.47 32.68
N GLY A 162 27.72 0.40 33.42
CA GLY A 162 27.26 0.50 34.82
C GLY A 162 25.74 0.49 35.11
N VAL A 163 25.35 -0.61 35.77
CA VAL A 163 24.35 -0.70 36.85
C VAL A 163 22.87 -0.78 36.47
N GLY A 164 22.26 -1.93 36.80
CA GLY A 164 20.82 -2.00 37.09
C GLY A 164 20.12 -3.25 36.59
N ASN A 165 20.41 -4.41 37.19
CA ASN A 165 19.54 -5.59 37.09
C ASN A 165 18.16 -5.24 37.65
N ILE A 166 17.11 -5.29 36.84
CA ILE A 166 15.73 -5.43 37.33
C ILE A 166 15.02 -6.50 36.49
N ASN A 167 15.05 -7.74 37.00
CA ASN A 167 14.14 -8.79 36.57
C ASN A 167 12.75 -8.50 37.14
N MET A 168 11.82 -8.00 36.32
CA MET A 168 10.41 -8.02 36.65
C MET A 168 9.72 -9.19 35.95
N SER A 169 9.77 -10.34 36.63
CA SER A 169 8.83 -11.44 36.43
C SER A 169 7.46 -11.00 36.94
N VAL A 170 6.53 -10.65 36.05
CA VAL A 170 5.12 -10.54 36.42
C VAL A 170 4.54 -11.95 36.39
N LYS A 171 4.49 -12.56 37.57
CA LYS A 171 3.84 -13.83 37.84
C LYS A 171 2.33 -13.55 37.82
N ALA A 172 1.63 -13.91 36.73
CA ALA A 172 0.17 -13.89 36.72
C ALA A 172 -0.33 -14.96 37.69
N GLY A 173 -0.88 -14.50 38.81
CA GLY A 173 -1.42 -15.32 39.87
C GLY A 173 -2.59 -16.17 39.38
N THR A 174 -2.54 -17.43 39.75
CA THR A 174 -3.64 -18.40 39.67
C THR A 174 -4.79 -17.94 40.56
N THR A 175 -5.95 -17.69 39.98
CA THR A 175 -7.25 -17.76 40.67
C THR A 175 -8.14 -18.74 39.93
N ILE A 176 -8.47 -19.82 40.61
CA ILE A 176 -9.35 -20.90 40.14
C ILE A 176 -10.82 -20.48 40.29
N SER A 177 -11.61 -20.93 39.31
CA SER A 177 -13.06 -21.13 39.25
C SER A 177 -13.99 -19.92 39.29
N ASN A 178 -14.63 -19.65 38.15
CA ASN A 178 -16.03 -20.02 37.95
C ASN A 178 -16.22 -20.52 36.50
N ASN A 179 -16.85 -21.68 36.35
CA ASN A 179 -17.26 -22.25 35.07
C ASN A 179 -18.39 -21.41 34.48
N GLU A 180 -18.06 -20.31 33.82
CA GLU A 180 -18.91 -19.74 32.79
C GLU A 180 -18.45 -20.33 31.46
N ILE A 181 -19.35 -21.07 30.80
CA ILE A 181 -19.15 -21.54 29.45
C ILE A 181 -19.11 -20.28 28.58
N GLU A 182 -17.93 -19.76 28.29
CA GLU A 182 -17.78 -18.69 27.30
C GLU A 182 -18.40 -19.20 25.99
N PRO A 183 -19.30 -18.43 25.35
CA PRO A 183 -19.85 -18.82 24.07
C PRO A 183 -18.70 -18.95 23.07
N SER A 184 -18.63 -20.09 22.37
CA SER A 184 -17.71 -20.33 21.26
C SER A 184 -17.68 -19.10 20.36
N ARG A 185 -16.58 -18.33 20.44
CA ARG A 185 -16.37 -17.16 19.61
C ARG A 185 -15.96 -17.65 18.23
N HIS A 186 -16.91 -17.64 17.29
CA HIS A 186 -16.61 -17.80 15.88
C HIS A 186 -15.93 -16.51 15.40
N CYS A 187 -14.62 -16.53 15.27
CA CYS A 187 -13.83 -15.44 14.72
C CYS A 187 -13.54 -15.70 13.24
N ILE A 188 -13.75 -14.67 12.41
CA ILE A 188 -13.27 -14.64 11.03
C ILE A 188 -12.02 -13.78 11.05
N VAL A 189 -10.87 -14.37 10.67
CA VAL A 189 -9.63 -13.61 10.47
C VAL A 189 -9.71 -12.99 9.09
N LEU A 190 -9.97 -11.69 9.07
CA LEU A 190 -9.90 -10.89 7.84
C LEU A 190 -8.50 -10.29 7.78
N ASP A 191 -7.63 -10.92 7.00
CA ASP A 191 -6.38 -10.30 6.63
C ASP A 191 -6.65 -9.24 5.56
N ILE A 192 -6.17 -8.04 5.81
CA ILE A 192 -6.34 -6.88 4.94
C ILE A 192 -4.97 -6.27 4.68
N GLU A 193 -4.05 -7.03 4.10
CA GLU A 193 -2.79 -6.47 3.64
C GLU A 193 -3.02 -5.43 2.53
N GLY A 194 -2.31 -4.31 2.60
CA GLY A 194 -2.12 -3.42 1.45
C GLY A 194 -3.14 -2.31 1.21
N THR A 195 -3.99 -1.95 2.18
CA THR A 195 -4.75 -0.70 2.07
C THR A 195 -4.12 0.41 2.91
N THR A 196 -3.99 1.62 2.35
CA THR A 196 -3.63 2.86 3.07
C THR A 196 -4.69 3.27 4.10
N THR A 197 -5.60 2.37 4.42
CA THR A 197 -6.71 2.54 5.34
C THR A 197 -6.16 2.46 6.76
N PRO A 198 -6.38 3.48 7.61
CA PRO A 198 -5.97 3.42 8.99
C PRO A 198 -6.45 2.13 9.66
N ILE A 199 -5.61 1.49 10.48
CA ILE A 199 -5.98 0.28 11.23
C ILE A 199 -7.30 0.48 12.00
N SER A 200 -7.54 1.70 12.51
CA SER A 200 -8.80 2.06 13.15
C SER A 200 -9.99 1.98 12.19
N PHE A 201 -9.90 2.47 10.96
CA PHE A 201 -11.00 2.34 10.01
C PHE A 201 -11.27 0.87 9.66
N VAL A 202 -10.23 0.04 9.60
CA VAL A 202 -10.39 -1.38 9.34
C VAL A 202 -11.14 -2.05 10.50
N ALA A 203 -10.62 -1.88 11.72
CA ALA A 203 -11.17 -2.52 12.89
C ALA A 203 -12.55 -1.96 13.28
N ASP A 204 -12.74 -0.65 13.13
CA ASP A 204 -13.92 0.06 13.61
C ASP A 204 -15.02 0.18 12.54
N VAL A 205 -14.68 0.03 11.25
CA VAL A 205 -15.64 0.18 10.14
C VAL A 205 -15.72 -1.07 9.28
N LEU A 206 -14.61 -1.56 8.73
CA LEU A 206 -14.65 -2.68 7.78
C LEU A 206 -15.05 -4.00 8.45
N PHE A 207 -14.48 -4.34 9.61
CA PHE A 207 -14.83 -5.58 10.31
C PHE A 207 -16.30 -5.61 10.76
N PRO A 208 -16.85 -4.55 11.40
CA PRO A 208 -18.28 -4.48 11.69
C PRO A 208 -19.14 -4.55 10.42
N TYR A 209 -18.78 -3.82 9.37
CA TYR A 209 -19.50 -3.88 8.09
C TYR A 209 -19.52 -5.29 7.51
N ALA A 210 -18.37 -5.95 7.42
CA ALA A 210 -18.28 -7.31 6.91
C ALA A 210 -19.14 -8.28 7.75
N ARG A 211 -18.99 -8.24 9.09
CA ARG A 211 -19.79 -9.09 9.99
C ARG A 211 -21.30 -8.88 9.82
N ASP A 212 -21.73 -7.63 9.67
CA ASP A 212 -23.16 -7.31 9.59
C ASP A 212 -23.77 -7.61 8.21
N ASN A 213 -22.93 -7.80 7.17
CA ASN A 213 -23.38 -8.01 5.78
C ASN A 213 -23.03 -9.39 5.20
N VAL A 214 -22.07 -10.13 5.77
CA VAL A 214 -21.58 -11.41 5.22
C VAL A 214 -22.69 -12.44 5.09
N GLY A 215 -23.59 -12.54 6.07
CA GLY A 215 -24.72 -13.48 6.00
C GLY A 215 -25.66 -13.18 4.83
N ARG A 216 -25.99 -11.91 4.60
CA ARG A 216 -26.83 -11.49 3.47
C ARG A 216 -26.12 -11.72 2.14
N HIS A 217 -24.82 -11.42 2.06
CA HIS A 217 -24.02 -11.64 0.88
C HIS A 217 -24.00 -13.12 0.52
N LEU A 218 -23.61 -13.99 1.46
CA LEU A 218 -23.60 -15.45 1.26
C LEU A 218 -24.97 -15.98 0.84
N SER A 219 -26.08 -15.56 1.49
CA SER A 219 -27.42 -15.97 1.06
C SER A 219 -27.77 -15.54 -0.36
N ALA A 220 -27.30 -14.37 -0.80
CA ALA A 220 -27.62 -13.83 -2.12
C ALA A 220 -26.73 -14.42 -3.22
N THR A 221 -25.49 -14.78 -2.90
CA THR A 221 -24.48 -15.19 -3.88
C THR A 221 -24.07 -16.65 -3.74
N TYR A 222 -24.68 -17.43 -2.84
CA TYR A 222 -24.28 -18.82 -2.55
C TYR A 222 -24.10 -19.65 -3.82
N GLU A 223 -25.04 -19.57 -4.76
CA GLU A 223 -25.03 -20.38 -5.99
C GLU A 223 -24.09 -19.84 -7.08
N THR A 224 -23.40 -18.72 -6.86
CA THR A 224 -22.46 -18.17 -7.84
C THR A 224 -21.14 -18.95 -7.82
N ALA A 225 -20.53 -19.10 -8.99
CA ALA A 225 -19.25 -19.80 -9.12
C ALA A 225 -18.15 -19.18 -8.25
N GLU A 226 -18.11 -17.85 -8.16
CA GLU A 226 -17.16 -17.10 -7.34
C GLU A 226 -17.31 -17.45 -5.85
N THR A 227 -18.52 -17.36 -5.29
CA THR A 227 -18.77 -17.68 -3.88
C THR A 227 -18.47 -19.15 -3.57
N GLN A 228 -18.78 -20.06 -4.49
CA GLN A 228 -18.48 -21.48 -4.32
C GLN A 228 -16.97 -21.77 -4.34
N GLU A 229 -16.21 -21.06 -5.16
CA GLU A 229 -14.74 -21.15 -5.18
C GLU A 229 -14.14 -20.66 -3.87
N ASP A 230 -14.61 -19.52 -3.35
CA ASP A 230 -14.18 -18.98 -2.05
C ASP A 230 -14.48 -19.94 -0.90
N ILE A 231 -15.70 -20.51 -0.85
CA ILE A 231 -16.08 -21.52 0.16
C ILE A 231 -15.18 -22.76 0.08
N LYS A 232 -14.83 -23.19 -1.13
CA LYS A 232 -13.93 -24.33 -1.34
C LYS A 232 -12.52 -24.04 -0.83
N LEU A 233 -11.99 -22.84 -1.08
CA LEU A 233 -10.69 -22.42 -0.56
C LEU A 233 -10.70 -22.37 0.97
N LEU A 234 -11.75 -21.80 1.57
CA LEU A 234 -11.97 -21.78 3.02
C LEU A 234 -11.99 -23.19 3.62
N ARG A 235 -12.71 -24.13 3.00
CA ARG A 235 -12.75 -25.53 3.43
C ARG A 235 -11.38 -26.20 3.37
N SER A 236 -10.61 -25.94 2.30
CA SER A 236 -9.24 -26.46 2.16
C SER A 236 -8.32 -25.93 3.25
N GLN A 237 -8.34 -24.62 3.51
CA GLN A 237 -7.50 -24.01 4.55
C GLN A 237 -7.83 -24.55 5.94
N VAL A 238 -9.12 -24.68 6.28
CA VAL A 238 -9.54 -25.24 7.57
C VAL A 238 -9.09 -26.69 7.73
N GLN A 239 -9.11 -27.48 6.67
CA GLN A 239 -8.61 -28.85 6.70
C GLN A 239 -7.10 -28.89 6.99
N ASP A 240 -6.32 -28.03 6.33
CA ASP A 240 -4.88 -27.91 6.57
C ASP A 240 -4.59 -27.46 8.02
N ASP A 241 -5.37 -26.52 8.56
CA ASP A 241 -5.24 -26.02 9.94
C ASP A 241 -5.56 -27.12 10.98
N LEU A 242 -6.56 -27.96 10.70
CA LEU A 242 -6.91 -29.12 11.54
C LEU A 242 -5.78 -30.16 11.54
N GLU A 243 -5.18 -30.42 10.37
CA GLU A 243 -4.05 -31.35 10.23
C GLU A 243 -2.79 -30.86 10.95
N GLN A 244 -2.59 -29.54 10.99
CA GLN A 244 -1.49 -28.90 11.71
C GLN A 244 -1.77 -28.71 13.22
N GLY A 245 -2.98 -29.03 13.68
CA GLY A 245 -3.35 -28.92 15.09
C GLY A 245 -3.47 -27.47 15.59
N ILE A 246 -3.86 -26.54 14.71
CA ILE A 246 -4.03 -25.12 15.07
C ILE A 246 -5.18 -24.98 16.10
N VAL A 247 -4.88 -24.33 17.22
CA VAL A 247 -5.83 -24.14 18.31
C VAL A 247 -6.98 -23.24 17.84
N GLY A 248 -8.21 -23.77 17.84
CA GLY A 248 -9.43 -23.03 17.48
C GLY A 248 -9.95 -23.29 16.06
N ALA A 249 -9.29 -24.14 15.26
CA ALA A 249 -9.82 -24.54 13.97
C ALA A 249 -11.13 -25.33 14.12
N LEU A 250 -12.15 -24.97 13.34
CA LEU A 250 -13.46 -25.61 13.35
C LEU A 250 -13.81 -26.10 11.94
N PRO A 251 -14.22 -27.38 11.77
CA PRO A 251 -14.59 -27.89 10.46
C PRO A 251 -15.82 -27.14 9.92
N ILE A 252 -15.74 -26.71 8.67
CA ILE A 252 -16.89 -26.16 7.95
C ILE A 252 -17.78 -27.34 7.54
N PRO A 253 -19.08 -27.37 7.91
CA PRO A 253 -19.98 -28.44 7.52
C PRO A 253 -20.01 -28.66 6.01
N SER A 254 -20.09 -29.94 5.60
CA SER A 254 -20.53 -30.28 4.25
C SER A 254 -22.02 -29.93 4.08
N ASP A 255 -22.40 -29.58 2.86
CA ASP A 255 -23.79 -29.32 2.48
C ASP A 255 -24.72 -30.51 2.81
#